data_AF-A0A3P8C8I7-F1
#
_entry.id   AF-A0A3P8C8I7-F1
#
_cell.length_a   1.000
_cell.length_b   1.000
_cell.length_c   1.000
_cell.angle_alpha   90.00
_cell.angle_beta   90.00
_cell.angle_gamma   90.00
#
_symmetry.space_group_name_H-M   'P 1'
#
loop_
_entity.id
_entity.type
_entity.pdbx_description
1 polymer ?
#
loop_
_entity_poly.entity_id
_entity_poly.type
_entity_poly.pdbx_seq_one_letter_code
_entity_poly.pdbx_strand_id
1 'polypeptide(L)'
;MSLRTTLLEQNLAVAGKWPDDAFFVKKDSTLKKNTAFVKKVRNFLDSQKDALLSEFESLNLSKYVEEVATAIVEAKIKLTDIPFMLKLCSAMYQRYSDFGVLFFDAWKKSFSSHKDLKNTNLSKLRVDLALFADLNTIGIFRDADGIRLLAGQLTLLTANDHDNFSNIGILSSFCRHCSDDWIGVIPRRIR
;
A
#
# COMPACT_ATOMS: atom_id res chain seq x y z
N MET A 1 -19.49 -8.45 3.95
CA MET A 1 -18.38 -7.58 4.41
C MET A 1 -17.59 -7.10 3.21
N SER A 2 -17.12 -5.86 3.23
CA SER A 2 -16.20 -5.37 2.19
C SER A 2 -14.83 -6.03 2.33
N LEU A 3 -14.02 -6.05 1.27
CA LEU A 3 -12.64 -6.54 1.33
C LEU A 3 -11.84 -5.84 2.43
N ARG A 4 -11.99 -4.51 2.58
CA ARG A 4 -11.26 -3.73 3.59
C ARG A 4 -11.61 -4.16 5.00
N THR A 5 -12.89 -4.35 5.29
CA THR A 5 -13.36 -4.82 6.61
C THR A 5 -12.75 -6.18 6.95
N THR A 6 -12.77 -7.13 6.01
CA THR A 6 -12.18 -8.45 6.23
C THR A 6 -10.67 -8.39 6.45
N LEU A 7 -9.94 -7.57 5.68
CA LEU A 7 -8.49 -7.44 5.86
C LEU A 7 -8.15 -6.72 7.18
N LEU A 8 -8.93 -5.72 7.59
CA LEU A 8 -8.77 -5.06 8.88
C LEU A 8 -8.90 -6.06 10.04
N GLU A 9 -9.95 -6.88 10.05
CA GLU A 9 -10.17 -7.90 11.08
C GLU A 9 -8.99 -8.87 11.17
N GLN A 10 -8.50 -9.35 10.02
CA GLN A 10 -7.34 -10.26 9.96
C GLN A 10 -6.06 -9.60 10.49
N ASN A 11 -5.80 -8.35 10.11
CA ASN A 11 -4.63 -7.61 10.54
C ASN A 11 -4.67 -7.26 12.03
N LEU A 12 -5.85 -6.97 12.59
CA LEU A 12 -5.98 -6.77 14.03
C LEU A 12 -5.81 -8.08 14.81
N ALA A 13 -6.28 -9.21 14.28
CA ALA A 13 -6.19 -10.50 14.94
C ALA A 13 -4.74 -11.00 15.13
N VAL A 14 -3.84 -10.67 14.21
CA VAL A 14 -2.42 -11.09 14.26
C VAL A 14 -1.54 -10.19 15.12
N ALA A 15 -2.03 -9.02 15.54
CA ALA A 15 -1.24 -8.03 16.25
C ALA A 15 -0.64 -8.60 17.55
N GLY A 16 0.69 -8.63 17.64
CA GLY A 16 1.41 -9.21 18.77
C GLY A 16 1.49 -10.75 18.76
N LYS A 17 1.02 -11.39 17.68
CA LYS A 17 0.92 -12.84 17.50
C LYS A 17 1.46 -13.29 16.13
N TRP A 18 2.51 -12.63 15.66
CA TRP A 18 3.18 -13.01 14.41
C TRP A 18 3.80 -14.41 14.52
N PRO A 19 3.96 -15.12 13.38
CA PRO A 19 4.62 -16.41 13.36
C PRO A 19 6.04 -16.36 13.97
N ASP A 20 6.42 -17.43 14.65
CA ASP A 20 7.77 -17.63 15.18
C ASP A 20 8.70 -18.29 14.14
N ASP A 21 9.96 -18.50 14.51
CA ASP A 21 10.96 -19.11 13.63
C ASP A 21 10.55 -20.49 13.10
N ALA A 22 9.75 -21.26 13.86
CA ALA A 22 9.32 -22.59 13.46
C ALA A 22 8.45 -22.57 12.20
N PHE A 23 7.67 -21.49 11.99
CA PHE A 23 6.92 -21.27 10.76
C PHE A 23 7.83 -21.17 9.53
N PHE A 24 9.01 -20.56 9.68
CA PHE A 24 9.91 -20.24 8.59
C PHE A 24 10.86 -21.36 8.20
N VAL A 25 11.08 -22.37 9.06
CA VAL A 25 12.01 -23.49 8.80
C VAL A 25 11.74 -24.22 7.48
N LYS A 26 10.46 -24.36 7.11
CA LYS A 26 10.05 -25.08 5.89
C LYS A 26 9.98 -24.20 4.64
N LYS A 27 10.23 -22.88 4.78
CA LYS A 27 10.13 -21.89 3.71
C LYS A 27 11.49 -21.68 3.03
N ASP A 28 11.48 -21.36 1.75
CA ASP A 28 12.69 -21.19 0.96
C ASP A 28 13.35 -19.82 1.21
N SER A 29 14.59 -19.85 1.70
CA SER A 29 15.39 -18.65 2.03
C SER A 29 16.47 -18.34 0.99
N THR A 30 16.42 -18.96 -0.20
CA THR A 30 17.48 -18.80 -1.21
C THR A 30 17.49 -17.37 -1.76
N LEU A 31 18.68 -16.78 -1.83
CA LEU A 31 18.91 -15.43 -2.36
C LEU A 31 18.29 -15.25 -3.75
N LYS A 32 18.46 -16.24 -4.63
CA LYS A 32 17.94 -16.20 -6.01
C LYS A 32 16.41 -16.04 -6.05
N LYS A 33 15.66 -16.84 -5.28
CA LYS A 33 14.19 -16.78 -5.32
C LYS A 33 13.64 -15.54 -4.63
N ASN A 34 14.22 -15.16 -3.48
CA ASN A 34 13.78 -13.97 -2.75
C ASN A 34 14.03 -12.69 -3.56
N THR A 35 15.21 -12.53 -4.15
CA THR A 35 15.50 -11.36 -5.01
C THR A 35 14.66 -11.35 -6.29
N ALA A 36 14.35 -12.53 -6.87
CA ALA A 36 13.43 -12.62 -8.00
C ALA A 36 12.01 -12.19 -7.60
N PHE A 37 11.53 -12.58 -6.41
CA PHE A 37 10.25 -12.15 -5.87
C PHE A 37 10.20 -10.62 -5.69
N VAL A 38 11.22 -10.02 -5.05
CA VAL A 38 11.32 -8.55 -4.90
C VAL A 38 11.25 -7.85 -6.27
N LYS A 39 12.02 -8.33 -7.27
CA LYS A 39 12.01 -7.77 -8.62
C LYS A 39 10.64 -7.90 -9.29
N LYS A 40 9.92 -9.00 -9.06
CA LYS A 40 8.59 -9.23 -9.61
C LYS A 40 7.55 -8.31 -8.98
N VAL A 41 7.62 -8.08 -7.66
CA VAL A 41 6.77 -7.10 -6.98
C VAL A 41 7.04 -5.68 -7.51
N ARG A 42 8.30 -5.29 -7.67
CA ARG A 42 8.67 -3.96 -8.22
C ARG A 42 8.17 -3.76 -9.64
N ASN A 43 8.27 -4.79 -10.48
CA ASN A 43 7.83 -4.79 -11.87
C ASN A 43 6.49 -5.49 -12.04
N PHE A 44 5.54 -5.21 -11.14
CA PHE A 44 4.26 -5.89 -11.07
C PHE A 44 3.51 -5.89 -12.41
N LEU A 45 2.98 -7.07 -12.77
CA LEU A 45 2.06 -7.26 -13.88
C LEU A 45 0.81 -8.01 -13.40
N ASP A 46 -0.36 -7.58 -13.88
CA ASP A 46 -1.65 -8.18 -13.52
C ASP A 46 -1.70 -9.70 -13.79
N SER A 47 -1.08 -10.16 -14.87
CA SER A 47 -0.99 -11.59 -15.24
C SER A 47 -0.18 -12.45 -14.26
N GLN A 48 0.51 -11.83 -13.30
CA GLN A 48 1.39 -12.52 -12.35
C GLN A 48 0.80 -12.61 -10.93
N LYS A 49 -0.45 -12.17 -10.72
CA LYS A 49 -1.10 -12.14 -9.40
C LYS A 49 -1.07 -13.51 -8.69
N ASP A 50 -1.49 -14.58 -9.37
CA ASP A 50 -1.54 -15.92 -8.78
C ASP A 50 -0.14 -16.50 -8.52
N ALA A 51 0.79 -16.26 -9.45
CA ALA A 51 2.19 -16.68 -9.30
C ALA A 51 2.87 -15.98 -8.11
N LEU A 52 2.60 -14.69 -7.91
CA LEU A 52 3.11 -13.93 -6.77
C LEU A 52 2.61 -14.48 -5.44
N LEU A 53 1.32 -14.81 -5.33
CA LEU A 53 0.77 -15.38 -4.08
C LEU A 53 1.37 -16.77 -3.80
N SER A 54 1.47 -17.62 -4.82
CA SER A 54 2.09 -18.94 -4.68
C SER A 54 3.57 -18.86 -4.26
N GLU A 55 4.34 -17.95 -4.88
CA GLU A 55 5.73 -17.72 -4.50
C GLU A 55 5.84 -17.17 -3.09
N PHE A 56 5.02 -16.17 -2.73
CA PHE A 56 4.98 -15.62 -1.38
C PHE A 56 4.74 -16.73 -0.34
N GLU A 57 3.81 -17.66 -0.58
CA GLU A 57 3.57 -18.79 0.32
C GLU A 57 4.76 -19.74 0.46
N SER A 58 5.63 -19.83 -0.54
CA SER A 58 6.80 -20.72 -0.48
C SER A 58 8.03 -20.09 0.17
N LEU A 59 8.10 -18.76 0.28
CA LEU A 59 9.34 -18.03 0.61
C LEU A 59 9.43 -17.59 2.06
N ASN A 60 10.67 -17.53 2.56
CA ASN A 60 11.05 -16.83 3.78
C ASN A 60 11.69 -15.49 3.40
N LEU A 61 10.92 -14.41 3.50
CA LEU A 61 11.34 -13.05 3.18
C LEU A 61 11.87 -12.29 4.39
N SER A 62 12.16 -12.94 5.52
CA SER A 62 12.58 -12.25 6.77
C SER A 62 13.80 -11.35 6.57
N LYS A 63 14.67 -11.66 5.60
CA LYS A 63 15.85 -10.85 5.24
C LYS A 63 15.60 -9.82 4.12
N TYR A 64 14.37 -9.75 3.60
CA TYR A 64 13.99 -8.97 2.42
C TYR A 64 12.74 -8.12 2.65
N VAL A 65 12.27 -7.98 3.90
CA VAL A 65 11.01 -7.28 4.22
C VAL A 65 11.07 -5.82 3.77
N GLU A 66 12.17 -5.14 4.02
CA GLU A 66 12.39 -3.74 3.62
C GLU A 66 12.40 -3.58 2.08
N GLU A 67 13.06 -4.49 1.38
CA GLU A 67 13.13 -4.45 -0.08
C GLU A 67 11.79 -4.77 -0.74
N VAL A 68 11.01 -5.68 -0.16
CA VAL A 68 9.64 -5.94 -0.61
C VAL A 68 8.77 -4.71 -0.36
N ALA A 69 8.86 -4.10 0.83
CA ALA A 69 8.12 -2.89 1.17
C ALA A 69 8.43 -1.75 0.19
N THR A 70 9.71 -1.51 -0.09
CA THR A 70 10.17 -0.53 -1.08
C THR A 70 9.67 -0.87 -2.48
N ALA A 71 9.76 -2.15 -2.89
CA ALA A 71 9.29 -2.61 -4.20
C ALA A 71 7.79 -2.39 -4.39
N ILE A 72 6.97 -2.56 -3.34
CA ILE A 72 5.52 -2.29 -3.38
C ILE A 72 5.27 -0.80 -3.63
N VAL A 73 5.98 0.10 -2.93
CA VAL A 73 5.83 1.55 -3.10
C VAL A 73 6.27 2.00 -4.50
N GLU A 74 7.34 1.42 -5.04
CA GLU A 74 7.87 1.77 -6.37
C GLU A 74 7.03 1.22 -7.53
N ALA A 75 6.25 0.16 -7.29
CA ALA A 75 5.46 -0.51 -8.32
C ALA A 75 4.51 0.46 -9.04
N LYS A 76 4.43 0.30 -10.37
CA LYS A 76 3.49 1.02 -11.23
C LYS A 76 2.24 0.18 -11.40
N ILE A 77 1.25 0.41 -10.54
CA ILE A 77 -0.02 -0.33 -10.53
C ILE A 77 -1.17 0.53 -11.06
N LYS A 78 -2.30 -0.10 -11.40
CA LYS A 78 -3.56 0.59 -11.73
C LYS A 78 -4.50 0.58 -10.52
N LEU A 79 -5.53 1.43 -10.53
CA LEU A 79 -6.59 1.42 -9.50
C LEU A 79 -7.25 0.04 -9.38
N THR A 80 -7.40 -0.68 -10.50
CA THR A 80 -7.95 -2.05 -10.53
C THR A 80 -7.08 -3.10 -9.84
N ASP A 81 -5.81 -2.78 -9.58
CA ASP A 81 -4.87 -3.69 -8.92
C ASP A 81 -4.85 -3.52 -7.40
N ILE A 82 -5.41 -2.42 -6.87
CA ILE A 82 -5.44 -2.13 -5.44
C ILE A 82 -5.99 -3.31 -4.62
N PRO A 83 -7.12 -3.96 -4.99
CA PRO A 83 -7.62 -5.11 -4.21
C PRO A 83 -6.61 -6.24 -4.06
N PHE A 84 -5.79 -6.50 -5.07
CA PHE A 84 -4.72 -7.49 -4.99
C PHE A 84 -3.57 -6.99 -4.11
N MET A 85 -3.14 -5.75 -4.30
CA MET A 85 -2.05 -5.17 -3.52
C MET A 85 -2.38 -5.13 -2.03
N LEU A 86 -3.63 -4.85 -1.65
CA LEU A 86 -4.08 -4.92 -0.26
C LEU A 86 -3.96 -6.33 0.32
N LYS A 87 -4.32 -7.37 -0.44
CA LYS A 87 -4.15 -8.77 0.00
C LYS A 87 -2.68 -9.11 0.20
N LEU A 88 -1.80 -8.70 -0.72
CA LEU A 88 -0.36 -8.93 -0.60
C LEU A 88 0.24 -8.19 0.60
N CYS A 89 -0.11 -6.91 0.80
CA CYS A 89 0.37 -6.13 1.95
C CYS A 89 -0.15 -6.69 3.28
N SER A 90 -1.42 -7.11 3.32
CA SER A 90 -2.02 -7.78 4.48
C SER A 90 -1.30 -9.09 4.80
N ALA A 91 -0.99 -9.90 3.79
CA ALA A 91 -0.26 -11.15 3.97
C ALA A 91 1.20 -10.93 4.46
N MET A 92 1.89 -9.91 3.92
CA MET A 92 3.20 -9.47 4.42
C MET A 92 3.12 -9.05 5.89
N TYR A 93 2.15 -8.21 6.23
CA TYR A 93 1.95 -7.72 7.58
C TYR A 93 1.59 -8.83 8.57
N GLN A 94 0.79 -9.82 8.17
CA GLN A 94 0.45 -10.97 9.02
C GLN A 94 1.63 -11.93 9.24
N ARG A 95 2.65 -11.89 8.38
CA ARG A 95 3.81 -12.78 8.46
C ARG A 95 5.03 -12.15 9.11
N TYR A 96 5.26 -10.86 8.91
CA TYR A 96 6.48 -10.18 9.35
C TYR A 96 6.12 -8.99 10.25
N SER A 97 6.60 -9.02 11.49
CA SER A 97 6.25 -8.05 12.53
C SER A 97 6.80 -6.64 12.29
N ASP A 98 7.91 -6.54 11.55
CA ASP A 98 8.61 -5.31 11.18
C ASP A 98 8.04 -4.66 9.89
N PHE A 99 7.25 -5.39 9.09
CA PHE A 99 6.75 -4.91 7.80
C PHE A 99 6.00 -3.59 7.91
N GLY A 100 5.12 -3.42 8.90
CA GLY A 100 4.33 -2.20 9.06
C GLY A 100 5.20 -0.94 9.21
N VAL A 101 6.29 -1.03 10.00
CA VAL A 101 7.21 0.08 10.24
C VAL A 101 8.06 0.36 9.01
N LEU A 102 8.69 -0.66 8.43
CA LEU A 102 9.54 -0.54 7.24
C LEU A 102 8.74 -0.02 6.04
N PHE A 103 7.50 -0.47 5.89
CA PHE A 103 6.62 -0.02 4.81
C PHE A 103 6.18 1.43 4.99
N PHE A 104 5.90 1.85 6.21
CA PHE A 104 5.60 3.25 6.50
C PHE A 104 6.80 4.17 6.18
N ASP A 105 8.02 3.74 6.50
CA ASP A 105 9.24 4.47 6.18
C ASP A 105 9.44 4.61 4.66
N ALA A 106 9.19 3.54 3.89
CA ALA A 106 9.22 3.58 2.43
C ALA A 106 8.22 4.59 1.85
N TRP A 107 6.99 4.64 2.38
CA TRP A 107 5.98 5.62 1.98
C TRP A 107 6.37 7.05 2.33
N LYS A 108 6.89 7.30 3.54
CA LYS A 108 7.39 8.64 3.94
C LYS A 108 8.47 9.12 2.97
N LYS A 109 9.40 8.25 2.59
CA LYS A 109 10.46 8.58 1.63
C LYS A 109 9.89 8.91 0.24
N SER A 110 8.97 8.07 -0.25
CA SER A 110 8.30 8.29 -1.54
C SER A 110 7.56 9.63 -1.57
N PHE A 111 6.70 9.88 -0.59
CA PHE A 111 5.91 11.11 -0.53
C PHE A 111 6.71 12.37 -0.23
N SER A 112 7.85 12.26 0.46
CA SER A 112 8.77 13.39 0.66
C SER A 112 9.39 13.89 -0.65
N SER A 113 9.45 13.05 -1.70
CA SER A 113 9.93 13.46 -3.02
C SER A 113 8.95 14.37 -3.77
N HIS A 114 7.68 14.45 -3.34
CA HIS A 114 6.64 15.22 -4.03
C HIS A 114 6.61 16.71 -3.70
N LYS A 115 7.51 17.22 -2.85
CA LYS A 115 7.59 18.65 -2.51
C LYS A 115 7.71 19.55 -3.75
N ASP A 116 8.26 19.02 -4.84
CA ASP A 116 8.18 19.63 -6.17
C ASP A 116 7.25 18.82 -7.08
N LEU A 117 5.99 19.27 -7.19
CA LEU A 117 4.99 18.60 -8.02
C LEU A 117 5.32 18.62 -9.52
N LYS A 118 6.19 19.53 -9.99
CA LYS A 118 6.54 19.63 -11.43
C LYS A 118 7.24 18.39 -11.96
N ASN A 119 8.03 17.72 -11.11
CA ASN A 119 8.78 16.52 -11.45
C ASN A 119 8.09 15.24 -10.95
N THR A 120 6.90 15.35 -10.36
CA THR A 120 6.16 14.23 -9.82
C THR A 120 5.31 13.55 -10.89
N ASN A 121 5.35 12.22 -10.92
CA ASN A 121 4.42 11.44 -11.75
C ASN A 121 3.01 11.47 -11.14
N LEU A 122 2.20 12.43 -11.58
CA LEU A 122 0.83 12.65 -11.08
C LEU A 122 -0.11 11.47 -11.30
N SER A 123 0.11 10.68 -12.36
CA SER A 123 -0.67 9.46 -12.62
C SER A 123 -0.39 8.39 -11.57
N LYS A 124 0.88 8.22 -11.18
CA LYS A 124 1.25 7.32 -10.09
C LYS A 124 0.76 7.86 -8.74
N LEU A 125 0.98 9.14 -8.46
CA LEU A 125 0.53 9.77 -7.20
C LEU A 125 -0.97 9.55 -6.95
N ARG A 126 -1.81 9.64 -7.99
CA ARG A 126 -3.24 9.35 -7.89
C ARG A 126 -3.54 7.95 -7.36
N VAL A 127 -2.84 6.94 -7.87
CA VAL A 127 -3.05 5.54 -7.46
C VAL A 127 -2.43 5.29 -6.09
N ASP A 128 -1.27 5.89 -5.82
CA ASP A 128 -0.58 5.80 -4.55
C ASP A 128 -1.41 6.39 -3.40
N LEU A 129 -2.07 7.53 -3.59
CA LEU A 129 -2.99 8.11 -2.60
C LEU A 129 -4.16 7.17 -2.27
N ALA A 130 -4.74 6.54 -3.29
CA ALA A 130 -5.85 5.59 -3.11
C ALA A 130 -5.39 4.32 -2.37
N LEU A 131 -4.25 3.75 -2.77
CA LEU A 131 -3.66 2.60 -2.09
C LEU A 131 -3.30 2.94 -0.64
N PHE A 132 -2.65 4.08 -0.41
CA PHE A 132 -2.20 4.49 0.92
C PHE A 132 -3.36 4.74 1.88
N ALA A 133 -4.47 5.33 1.41
CA ALA A 133 -5.69 5.41 2.19
C ALA A 133 -6.22 4.02 2.56
N ASP A 134 -6.32 3.11 1.60
CA ASP A 134 -6.81 1.75 1.90
C ASP A 134 -5.91 1.00 2.89
N LEU A 135 -4.58 1.17 2.80
CA LEU A 135 -3.62 0.58 3.74
C LEU A 135 -3.83 1.07 5.18
N ASN A 136 -4.15 2.34 5.36
CA ASN A 136 -4.54 2.89 6.65
C ASN A 136 -5.88 2.28 7.11
N THR A 137 -6.88 2.16 6.23
CA THR A 137 -8.18 1.56 6.56
C THR A 137 -8.06 0.10 6.99
N ILE A 138 -7.15 -0.67 6.40
CA ILE A 138 -6.93 -2.08 6.76
C ILE A 138 -5.96 -2.26 7.94
N GLY A 139 -5.58 -1.18 8.63
CA GLY A 139 -4.81 -1.25 9.87
C GLY A 139 -3.35 -1.69 9.73
N ILE A 140 -2.73 -1.46 8.56
CA ILE A 140 -1.30 -1.74 8.35
C ILE A 140 -0.43 -0.73 9.12
N PHE A 141 -0.83 0.54 9.10
CA PHE A 141 -0.19 1.61 9.86
C PHE A 141 -1.00 1.86 11.13
N ARG A 142 -0.38 1.64 12.30
CA ARG A 142 -1.10 1.62 13.59
C ARG A 142 -1.29 3.00 14.23
N ASP A 143 -0.52 3.98 13.76
CA ASP A 143 -0.48 5.30 14.37
C ASP A 143 -1.16 6.36 13.52
N ALA A 144 -1.59 7.43 14.18
CA ALA A 144 -2.16 8.62 13.53
C ALA A 144 -1.19 9.28 12.51
N ASP A 145 0.09 8.88 12.50
CA ASP A 145 1.07 9.32 11.50
C ASP A 145 0.71 8.94 10.07
N GLY A 146 0.05 7.80 9.85
CA GLY A 146 -0.44 7.42 8.53
C GLY A 146 -1.47 8.42 8.01
N ILE A 147 -2.43 8.80 8.86
CA ILE A 147 -3.44 9.83 8.54
C ILE A 147 -2.79 11.19 8.31
N ARG A 148 -1.85 11.61 9.18
CA ARG A 148 -1.13 12.88 9.04
C ARG A 148 -0.35 12.95 7.73
N LEU A 149 0.32 11.86 7.34
CA LEU A 149 1.08 11.80 6.10
C LEU A 149 0.15 11.96 4.88
N LEU A 150 -0.98 11.26 4.86
CA LEU A 150 -1.98 11.38 3.80
C LEU A 150 -2.56 12.80 3.72
N ALA A 151 -2.94 13.38 4.87
CA ALA A 151 -3.45 14.75 4.95
C ALA A 151 -2.42 15.77 4.42
N GLY A 152 -1.12 15.56 4.72
CA GLY A 152 -0.04 16.38 4.18
C GLY A 152 0.02 16.36 2.64
N GLN A 153 -0.16 15.19 2.02
CA GLN A 153 -0.17 15.08 0.56
C GLN A 153 -1.40 15.75 -0.07
N LEU A 154 -2.59 15.58 0.52
CA LEU A 154 -3.81 16.25 0.05
C LEU A 154 -3.72 17.78 0.20
N THR A 155 -3.12 18.24 1.30
CA THR A 155 -2.86 19.68 1.53
C THR A 155 -1.89 20.23 0.49
N LEU A 156 -0.82 19.49 0.18
CA LEU A 156 0.13 19.89 -0.86
C LEU A 156 -0.56 20.02 -2.23
N LEU A 157 -1.40 19.06 -2.61
CA LEU A 157 -2.11 19.10 -3.88
C LEU A 157 -3.09 20.28 -3.97
N THR A 158 -3.82 20.56 -2.90
CA THR A 158 -4.80 21.67 -2.85
C THR A 158 -4.12 23.03 -2.81
N ALA A 159 -3.03 23.19 -2.06
CA ALA A 159 -2.27 24.44 -1.96
C ALA A 159 -1.48 24.79 -3.24
N ASN A 160 -1.35 23.86 -4.18
CA ASN A 160 -0.70 24.11 -5.48
C ASN A 160 -1.70 24.22 -6.64
N ASP A 161 -3.00 24.35 -6.35
CA ASP A 161 -4.06 24.27 -7.36
C ASP A 161 -4.98 25.49 -7.37
N HIS A 162 -4.39 26.69 -7.31
CA HIS A 162 -5.11 27.96 -7.17
C HIS A 162 -5.65 28.54 -8.50
N ASP A 163 -4.89 28.44 -9.59
CA ASP A 163 -5.25 29.10 -10.86
C ASP A 163 -5.76 28.12 -11.92
N ASN A 164 -5.01 27.06 -12.18
CA ASN A 164 -5.25 26.16 -13.33
C ASN A 164 -5.97 24.85 -12.98
N PHE A 165 -6.25 24.60 -11.70
CA PHE A 165 -6.94 23.40 -11.20
C PHE A 165 -6.43 22.06 -11.80
N SER A 166 -5.13 21.96 -12.03
CA SER A 166 -4.42 20.80 -12.57
C SER A 166 -4.51 19.53 -11.70
N ASN A 167 -4.68 19.67 -10.38
CA ASN A 167 -4.72 18.56 -9.43
C ASN A 167 -6.15 18.08 -9.11
N ILE A 168 -7.18 18.81 -9.52
CA ILE A 168 -8.59 18.49 -9.22
C ILE A 168 -8.99 17.07 -9.64
N GLY A 169 -8.43 16.56 -10.74
CA GLY A 169 -8.69 15.19 -11.21
C GLY A 169 -8.15 14.12 -10.27
N ILE A 170 -7.03 14.39 -9.59
CA ILE A 170 -6.44 13.51 -8.59
C ILE A 170 -7.29 13.53 -7.31
N LEU A 171 -7.62 14.73 -6.83
CA LEU A 171 -8.46 14.93 -5.63
C LEU A 171 -9.84 14.30 -5.81
N SER A 172 -10.48 14.51 -6.96
CA SER A 172 -11.77 13.90 -7.30
C SER A 172 -11.70 12.36 -7.34
N SER A 173 -10.61 11.81 -7.90
CA SER A 173 -10.37 10.37 -7.90
C SER A 173 -10.21 9.82 -6.49
N PHE A 174 -9.46 10.51 -5.64
CA PHE A 174 -9.28 10.15 -4.23
C PHE A 174 -10.61 10.17 -3.48
N CYS A 175 -11.38 11.26 -3.60
CA CYS A 175 -12.68 11.38 -2.94
C CYS A 175 -13.67 10.32 -3.38
N ARG A 176 -13.67 9.93 -4.66
CA ARG A 176 -14.52 8.84 -5.17
C ARG A 176 -14.10 7.47 -4.64
N HIS A 177 -12.82 7.25 -4.43
CA HIS A 177 -12.29 5.99 -3.91
C HIS A 177 -12.53 5.84 -2.40
N CYS A 178 -12.41 6.94 -1.65
CA CYS A 178 -12.40 6.94 -0.19
C CYS A 178 -13.69 7.53 0.44
N SER A 179 -14.76 7.74 -0.35
CA SER A 179 -15.92 8.54 0.04
C SER A 179 -16.56 8.10 1.36
N ASP A 180 -16.68 6.80 1.55
CA ASP A 180 -17.47 6.22 2.63
C ASP A 180 -16.63 6.02 3.90
N ASP A 181 -15.38 5.54 3.75
CA ASP A 181 -14.51 5.16 4.87
C ASP A 181 -13.71 6.35 5.45
N TRP A 182 -13.47 7.41 4.68
CA TRP A 182 -12.57 8.52 5.08
C TRP A 182 -13.24 9.87 5.19
N ILE A 183 -14.19 10.15 4.29
CA ILE A 183 -14.74 11.50 4.11
C ILE A 183 -16.17 11.58 4.63
N GLY A 184 -16.82 10.43 4.90
CA GLY A 184 -18.23 10.37 5.31
C GLY A 184 -19.17 11.00 4.28
N VAL A 185 -18.74 11.10 3.02
CA VAL A 185 -19.49 11.72 1.93
C VAL A 185 -20.26 10.63 1.22
N ILE A 186 -21.58 10.65 1.34
CA ILE A 186 -22.46 9.80 0.52
C ILE A 186 -22.62 10.49 -0.85
N PRO A 187 -22.14 9.89 -1.97
CA PRO A 187 -22.28 10.50 -3.28
C PRO A 187 -23.75 10.75 -3.63
N ARG A 188 -24.08 11.95 -4.15
CA ARG A 188 -25.48 12.32 -4.49
C ARG A 188 -26.17 11.35 -5.46
N ARG A 189 -25.42 10.62 -6.29
CA ARG A 189 -25.96 9.62 -7.24
C ARG A 189 -26.38 8.30 -6.58
N ILE A 190 -26.00 8.09 -5.31
CA ILE A 190 -26.39 6.93 -4.50
C ILE A 190 -27.61 7.28 -3.62
N ARG A 191 -28.11 8.52 -3.70
CA ARG A 191 -29.34 8.97 -3.03
C ARG A 191 -30.57 8.70 -3.86
#